data_AF-A0AAU6BBI8-F1
#
_entry.id   AF-A0AAU6BBI8-F1
#
_cell.length_a   1.000
_cell.length_b   1.000
_cell.length_c   1.000
_cell.angle_alpha   90.00
_cell.angle_beta   90.00
_cell.angle_gamma   90.00
#
_symmetry.space_group_name_H-M   'P 1'
#
loop_
_entity.id
_entity.type
_entity.pdbx_description
1 polymer ?
#
loop_
_entity_poly.entity_id
_entity_poly.type
_entity_poly.pdbx_seq_one_letter_code
_entity_poly.pdbx_strand_id
1 'polypeptide(L)'
;MGVDLSQRLVPDGLWELVAPLLPSFNSRPQGGGTAPYDERAVFTAVVYVLTSGCAWRHLPETFGVSPATGHRRFTAWTWAGLWRRIHRAVLDELGTRGELDGASAIVDAASVRAKKGGAR
;
A
#
# COMPACT_ATOMS: atom_id res chain seq x y z
N MET A 1 -15.74 -12.46 -4.26
CA MET A 1 -14.41 -12.68 -4.90
C MET A 1 -13.47 -11.49 -4.61
N GLY A 2 -13.20 -11.17 -3.34
CA GLY A 2 -12.30 -10.06 -2.96
C GLY A 2 -11.09 -10.49 -2.13
N VAL A 3 -11.22 -11.61 -1.41
CA VAL A 3 -10.18 -12.19 -0.55
C VAL A 3 -8.97 -12.78 -1.30
N ASP A 4 -9.12 -13.16 -2.56
CA ASP A 4 -8.03 -13.72 -3.37
C ASP A 4 -7.03 -12.64 -3.82
N LEU A 5 -7.53 -11.48 -4.27
CA LEU A 5 -6.70 -10.39 -4.74
C LEU A 5 -5.95 -9.70 -3.59
N SER A 6 -6.59 -9.55 -2.43
CA SER A 6 -5.92 -8.98 -1.26
C SER A 6 -4.76 -9.85 -0.78
N GLN A 7 -4.94 -11.18 -0.69
CA GLN A 7 -3.87 -12.09 -0.30
C GLN A 7 -2.77 -12.22 -1.37
N ARG A 8 -3.10 -12.10 -2.66
CA ARG A 8 -2.11 -12.12 -3.74
C ARG A 8 -1.26 -10.86 -3.81
N LEU A 9 -1.87 -9.69 -3.55
CA LEU A 9 -1.18 -8.40 -3.63
C LEU A 9 -0.52 -8.01 -2.30
N VAL A 10 -1.16 -8.37 -1.19
CA VAL A 10 -0.75 -8.06 0.17
C VAL A 10 -0.94 -9.32 1.02
N PRO A 11 -0.06 -10.33 0.86
CA PRO A 11 -0.09 -11.51 1.71
C PRO A 11 0.12 -11.11 3.18
N ASP A 12 -0.39 -11.94 4.11
CA ASP A 12 -0.34 -11.63 5.55
C ASP A 12 1.07 -11.30 6.04
N GLY A 13 2.10 -12.04 5.60
CA GLY A 13 3.49 -11.76 5.97
C GLY A 13 4.01 -10.39 5.47
N LEU A 14 3.59 -9.94 4.28
CA LEU A 14 3.90 -8.58 3.83
C LEU A 14 3.12 -7.54 4.65
N TRP A 15 1.86 -7.83 4.96
CA TRP A 15 1.04 -6.93 5.77
C TRP A 15 1.63 -6.74 7.17
N GLU A 16 2.11 -7.80 7.81
CA GLU A 16 2.77 -7.73 9.12
C GLU A 16 4.02 -6.84 9.12
N LEU A 17 4.77 -6.81 8.02
CA LEU A 17 5.92 -5.91 7.84
C LEU A 17 5.48 -4.46 7.55
N VAL A 18 4.42 -4.27 6.77
CA VAL A 18 3.97 -2.95 6.31
C VAL A 18 3.15 -2.21 7.37
N ALA A 19 2.25 -2.90 8.06
CA ALA A 19 1.36 -2.35 9.07
C ALA A 19 2.06 -1.44 10.09
N PRO A 20 3.20 -1.84 10.73
CA PRO A 20 3.91 -0.97 11.67
C PRO A 20 4.67 0.19 11.01
N LEU A 21 4.92 0.13 9.70
CA LEU A 21 5.60 1.19 8.95
C LEU A 21 4.64 2.27 8.44
N LEU A 22 3.35 1.95 8.34
CA LEU A 22 2.33 2.89 7.91
C LEU A 22 2.32 4.09 8.87
N PRO A 23 2.42 5.33 8.35
CA PRO A 23 2.27 6.51 9.19
C PRO A 23 0.85 6.49 9.78
N SER A 24 0.75 6.66 11.09
CA SER A 24 -0.53 6.62 11.80
C SER A 24 -1.43 7.76 11.30
N PHE A 25 -2.48 7.40 10.56
CA PHE A 25 -3.55 8.34 10.26
C PHE A 25 -4.56 8.26 11.40
N ASN A 26 -4.18 8.83 12.54
CA ASN A 26 -5.06 8.86 13.69
C ASN A 26 -6.36 9.60 13.33
N SER A 27 -7.50 9.01 13.69
CA SER A 27 -8.79 9.68 13.56
C SER A 27 -8.73 11.00 14.31
N ARG A 28 -9.24 12.09 13.71
CA ARG A 28 -9.22 13.39 14.38
C ARG A 28 -9.93 13.28 15.74
N PRO A 29 -9.37 13.87 16.81
CA PRO A 29 -9.93 13.79 18.17
C PRO A 29 -11.32 14.44 18.33
N GLN A 30 -11.78 15.22 17.35
CA GLN A 30 -13.19 15.64 17.26
C GLN A 30 -14.03 14.47 16.77
N GLY A 31 -14.57 13.70 17.73
CA GLY A 31 -15.51 12.61 17.50
C GLY A 31 -16.56 12.98 16.45
N GLY A 32 -16.58 12.23 15.36
CA GLY A 32 -17.40 12.51 14.18
C GLY A 32 -16.79 12.01 12.85
N GLY A 33 -15.64 11.33 12.88
CA GLY A 33 -15.00 10.79 11.69
C GLY A 33 -15.57 9.44 11.28
N THR A 34 -16.05 9.35 10.04
CA THR A 34 -16.35 8.12 9.28
C THR A 34 -15.43 6.97 9.69
N ALA A 35 -16.01 5.78 9.87
CA ALA A 35 -15.35 4.56 10.33
C ALA A 35 -13.91 4.41 9.78
N PRO A 36 -12.95 3.94 10.61
CA PRO A 36 -11.58 3.76 10.17
C PRO A 36 -11.58 2.91 8.90
N TYR A 37 -11.12 3.49 7.79
CA TYR A 37 -10.88 2.70 6.58
C TYR A 37 -9.90 1.59 6.95
N ASP A 38 -10.23 0.36 6.57
CA ASP A 38 -9.30 -0.75 6.69
C ASP A 38 -7.99 -0.38 5.99
N GLU A 39 -6.94 -0.15 6.76
CA GLU A 39 -5.66 0.31 6.26
C GLU A 39 -5.06 -0.71 5.29
N ARG A 40 -5.37 -2.00 5.50
CA ARG A 40 -5.00 -3.07 4.58
C ARG A 40 -5.74 -2.95 3.26
N ALA A 41 -7.04 -2.64 3.28
CA ALA A 41 -7.81 -2.43 2.07
C ALA A 41 -7.28 -1.22 1.27
N VAL A 42 -6.96 -0.12 1.95
CA VAL A 42 -6.32 1.06 1.32
C VAL A 42 -4.97 0.70 0.74
N PHE A 43 -4.13 0.00 1.49
CA PHE A 43 -2.81 -0.40 1.02
C PHE A 43 -2.92 -1.34 -0.19
N THR A 44 -3.82 -2.33 -0.13
CA THR A 44 -4.10 -3.26 -1.23
C THR A 44 -4.57 -2.53 -2.49
N ALA A 45 -5.48 -1.56 -2.35
CA ALA A 45 -5.97 -0.75 -3.46
C ALA A 45 -4.84 0.06 -4.11
N VAL A 46 -3.96 0.66 -3.30
CA VAL A 46 -2.78 1.38 -3.78
C VAL A 46 -1.84 0.41 -4.52
N VAL A 47 -1.52 -0.73 -3.91
CA VAL A 47 -0.67 -1.76 -4.53
C VAL A 47 -1.25 -2.25 -5.85
N TYR A 48 -2.57 -2.47 -5.93
CA TYR A 48 -3.25 -2.85 -7.18
C TYR A 48 -3.02 -1.82 -8.28
N VAL A 49 -3.21 -0.52 -8.00
CA VAL A 49 -2.99 0.56 -8.97
C VAL A 49 -1.52 0.63 -9.40
N LEU A 50 -0.59 0.39 -8.46
CA LEU A 50 0.83 0.46 -8.76
C LEU A 50 1.32 -0.71 -9.62
N THR A 51 0.82 -1.92 -9.35
CA THR A 51 1.18 -3.17 -10.05
C THR A 51 0.47 -3.29 -11.40
N SER A 52 -0.83 -3.01 -11.47
CA SER A 52 -1.61 -3.04 -12.72
C SER A 52 -1.29 -1.85 -13.64
N GLY A 53 -0.80 -0.73 -13.07
CA GLY A 53 -0.56 0.51 -13.81
C GLY A 53 -1.83 1.20 -14.29
N CYS A 54 -3.01 0.78 -13.81
CA CYS A 54 -4.28 1.39 -14.19
C CYS A 54 -4.40 2.83 -13.62
N ALA A 55 -5.26 3.65 -14.20
CA ALA A 55 -5.57 4.95 -13.62
C ALA A 55 -6.44 4.76 -12.36
N TRP A 56 -6.29 5.63 -11.35
CA TRP A 56 -7.06 5.58 -10.10
C TRP A 56 -8.58 5.47 -10.32
N ARG A 57 -9.12 6.08 -11.38
CA ARG A 57 -10.55 5.99 -11.76
C ARG A 57 -11.03 4.58 -12.13
N HIS A 58 -10.10 3.68 -12.44
CA HIS A 58 -10.38 2.27 -12.76
C HIS A 58 -10.16 1.36 -11.54
N LEU A 59 -9.91 1.94 -10.35
CA LEU A 59 -9.82 1.16 -9.13
C LEU A 59 -11.17 0.45 -8.88
N PRO A 60 -11.19 -0.88 -8.75
CA PRO A 60 -12.41 -1.63 -8.46
C PRO A 60 -13.03 -1.20 -7.12
N GLU A 61 -14.36 -1.03 -7.10
CA GLU A 61 -15.10 -0.71 -5.88
C GLU A 61 -15.06 -1.83 -4.84
N THR A 62 -14.66 -3.05 -5.24
CA THR A 62 -14.50 -4.22 -4.37
C THR A 62 -13.50 -4.01 -3.24
N PHE A 63 -12.60 -3.04 -3.36
CA PHE A 63 -11.68 -2.68 -2.28
C PHE A 63 -12.32 -1.80 -1.20
N GLY A 64 -13.53 -1.25 -1.43
CA GLY A 64 -14.18 -0.35 -0.48
C GLY A 64 -13.45 0.99 -0.29
N VAL A 65 -12.55 1.34 -1.22
CA VAL A 65 -11.70 2.53 -1.15
C VAL A 65 -11.98 3.43 -2.34
N SER A 66 -12.32 4.68 -2.07
CA SER A 66 -12.51 5.65 -3.15
C SER A 66 -11.18 5.95 -3.86
N PRO A 67 -11.17 6.18 -5.19
CA PRO A 67 -9.98 6.61 -5.93
C PRO A 67 -9.28 7.82 -5.31
N ALA A 68 -10.06 8.79 -4.81
CA ALA A 68 -9.53 9.99 -4.16
C ALA A 68 -8.83 9.66 -2.83
N THR A 69 -9.41 8.75 -2.03
CA THR A 69 -8.82 8.28 -0.77
C THR A 69 -7.51 7.55 -1.05
N GLY A 70 -7.50 6.62 -2.02
CA GLY A 70 -6.31 5.87 -2.41
C GLY A 70 -5.18 6.78 -2.89
N HIS A 71 -5.48 7.73 -3.78
CA HIS A 71 -4.50 8.69 -4.27
C HIS A 71 -3.93 9.58 -3.16
N ARG A 72 -4.78 10.13 -2.28
CA ARG A 72 -4.32 10.93 -1.12
C ARG A 72 -3.37 10.16 -0.21
N ARG A 73 -3.72 8.90 0.09
CA ARG A 73 -2.91 8.02 0.94
C ARG A 73 -1.58 7.67 0.26
N PHE A 74 -1.63 7.31 -1.03
CA PHE A 74 -0.43 7.09 -1.84
C PHE A 74 0.52 8.29 -1.81
N THR A 75 -0.01 9.51 -2.05
CA THR A 75 0.80 10.73 -1.99
C THR A 75 1.41 10.91 -0.60
N ALA A 76 0.60 10.86 0.46
CA ALA A 76 1.08 11.05 1.83
C ALA A 76 2.14 10.02 2.23
N TRP A 77 1.96 8.75 1.86
CA TRP A 77 2.94 7.69 2.08
C TRP A 77 4.24 7.89 1.30
N THR A 78 4.12 8.38 0.07
CA THR A 78 5.28 8.71 -0.77
C THR A 78 6.09 9.84 -0.15
N TRP A 79 5.43 10.91 0.32
CA TRP A 79 6.08 12.01 1.04
C TRP A 79 6.71 11.57 2.37
N ALA A 80 6.03 10.68 3.11
CA ALA A 80 6.57 10.07 4.32
C ALA A 80 7.72 9.08 4.07
N GLY A 81 8.06 8.80 2.81
CA GLY A 81 9.12 7.86 2.45
C GLY A 81 8.80 6.40 2.76
N LEU A 82 7.51 6.05 2.87
CA LEU A 82 7.04 4.71 3.22
C LEU A 82 7.65 3.62 2.34
N TRP A 83 7.67 3.84 1.01
CA TRP A 83 8.18 2.86 0.05
C TRP A 83 9.63 2.45 0.32
N ARG A 84 10.49 3.41 0.70
CA ARG A 84 11.88 3.11 1.08
C ARG A 84 11.96 2.31 2.38
N ARG A 85 11.08 2.56 3.34
CA ARG A 85 11.03 1.82 4.60
C ARG A 85 10.57 0.39 4.38
N ILE A 86 9.52 0.20 3.55
CA ILE A 86 9.04 -1.13 3.18
C ILE A 86 10.12 -1.90 2.42
N HIS A 87 10.77 -1.29 1.43
CA HIS A 87 11.84 -1.93 0.66
C HIS A 87 13.00 -2.40 1.56
N ARG A 88 13.41 -1.58 2.54
CA ARG A 88 14.42 -2.00 3.54
C ARG A 88 13.93 -3.17 4.40
N ALA A 89 12.71 -3.09 4.92
CA ALA A 89 12.15 -4.16 5.75
C ALA A 89 12.02 -5.49 4.99
N VAL A 90 11.63 -5.43 3.71
CA VAL A 90 11.54 -6.63 2.86
C VAL A 90 12.94 -7.20 2.57
N LEU A 91 13.94 -6.36 2.31
CA LEU A 91 15.32 -6.83 2.12
C LEU A 91 15.91 -7.46 3.39
N ASP A 92 15.66 -6.86 4.56
CA ASP A 92 16.11 -7.40 5.85
C ASP A 92 15.44 -8.76 6.13
N GLU A 93 14.16 -8.91 5.83
CA GLU A 93 13.44 -10.18 5.98
C GLU A 93 13.88 -11.22 4.93
N LEU A 94 14.15 -10.81 3.68
CA LEU A 94 14.68 -11.68 2.62
C LEU A 94 16.07 -12.23 2.94
N GLY A 95 16.94 -11.40 3.54
CA GLY A 95 18.24 -11.85 4.05
C GLY A 95 18.11 -12.87 5.18
N THR A 96 16.94 -12.96 5.81
CA THR A 96 16.66 -13.86 6.94
C THR A 96 15.86 -15.10 6.53
N ARG A 97 15.02 -15.03 5.47
CA ARG A 97 14.04 -16.10 5.16
C ARG A 97 13.89 -16.53 3.70
N GLY A 98 14.51 -15.89 2.70
CA GLY A 98 14.52 -16.42 1.31
C GLY A 98 13.18 -16.66 0.60
N GLU A 99 12.03 -16.31 1.19
CA GLU A 99 10.69 -16.73 0.71
C GLU A 99 9.79 -15.58 0.18
N LEU A 100 10.25 -14.31 0.23
CA LEU A 100 9.40 -13.14 -0.08
C LEU A 100 9.62 -12.54 -1.48
N ASP A 101 9.92 -13.35 -2.49
CA ASP A 101 10.18 -12.86 -3.86
C ASP A 101 9.01 -12.10 -4.47
N GLY A 102 7.77 -12.57 -4.25
CA GLY A 102 6.57 -11.92 -4.77
C GLY A 102 6.29 -10.55 -4.13
N ALA A 103 6.55 -10.42 -2.83
CA ALA A 103 6.37 -9.16 -2.11
C ALA A 103 7.42 -8.12 -2.53
N SER A 104 8.66 -8.56 -2.76
CA SER A 104 9.75 -7.71 -3.24
C SER A 104 9.44 -7.09 -4.61
N ALA A 105 8.94 -7.91 -5.56
CA ALA A 105 8.55 -7.43 -6.87
C ALA A 105 7.44 -6.36 -6.83
N ILE A 106 6.48 -6.52 -5.91
CA ILE A 106 5.39 -5.56 -5.69
C ILE A 106 5.94 -4.24 -5.14
N VAL A 107 6.83 -4.31 -4.15
CA VAL A 107 7.46 -3.14 -3.53
C VAL A 107 8.38 -2.41 -4.51
N ASP A 108 9.08 -3.13 -5.37
CA ASP A 108 9.89 -2.55 -6.44
C ASP A 108 9.03 -1.84 -7.49
N ALA A 109 7.95 -2.47 -7.95
CA ALA A 109 7.00 -1.84 -8.87
C ALA A 109 6.39 -0.56 -8.26
N ALA A 110 6.04 -0.61 -6.96
CA ALA A 110 5.55 0.54 -6.22
C ALA A 110 6.61 1.65 -6.11
N SER A 111 7.86 1.30 -5.79
CA SER A 111 8.97 2.23 -5.63
C SER A 111 9.33 2.92 -6.95
N VAL A 112 9.38 2.17 -8.06
CA VAL A 112 9.64 2.72 -9.40
C VAL A 112 8.55 3.72 -9.79
N ARG A 113 7.28 3.40 -9.54
CA ARG A 113 6.15 4.27 -9.89
C ARG A 113 6.04 5.48 -8.95
N ALA A 114 6.34 5.31 -7.67
CA ALA A 114 6.44 6.41 -6.71
C ALA A 114 7.54 7.41 -7.09
N LYS A 115 8.70 6.92 -7.54
CA LYS A 115 9.80 7.77 -8.04
C LYS A 115 9.41 8.53 -9.31
N LYS A 116 8.58 7.95 -10.19
CA LYS A 116 8.15 8.57 -11.46
C LYS A 116 7.02 9.60 -11.31
N GLY A 117 6.31 9.63 -10.18
CA GLY A 117 5.26 10.61 -9.89
C GLY A 117 5.76 11.99 -9.44
N GLY A 118 7.06 12.12 -9.15
CA GLY A 118 7.71 13.37 -8.71
C GLY A 118 8.40 14.12 -9.84
N ALA A 119 7.67 14.46 -10.90
CA ALA A 119 8.12 15.44 -11.87
C ALA A 119 6.91 16.22 -12.38
N ARG A 120 6.67 17.39 -11.77
CA ARG A 120 5.97 18.49 -12.42
C ARG A 120 6.69 19.78 -12.07
#